data_AF-A0A915LDC7-F1
#
_entry.id   AF-A0A915LDC7-F1
#
_cell.length_a   1.000
_cell.length_b   1.000
_cell.length_c   1.000
_cell.angle_alpha   90.00
_cell.angle_beta   90.00
_cell.angle_gamma   90.00
#
_symmetry.space_group_name_H-M   'P 1'
#
loop_
_entity.id
_entity.type
_entity.pdbx_description
1 polymer ?
#
loop_
_entity_poly.entity_id
_entity_poly.type
_entity_poly.pdbx_seq_one_letter_code
_entity_poly.pdbx_strand_id
1 'polypeptide(L)'
;MNLEKGLEHSNHNIKTENNILKCPSSTTKEFRTELERLKYWERRSKNNEAAKHSRTKRREREQLLQQKVMELERENLRLRNELEEEKRRKGSSRMVLISRNYRGDVDLTIIEKFIPFLVDMEEEGKLTPIVDVADAIFVFIKYNNVYVVAVSDHNVNVALMQTFLYKLVGVFSEYFKDVEEESVKDNFVIIYELLDEMMDFGYPQVTEGRILREYITQEGYKLEKSQIRPPMAVTNAVSWRSEGIKHRKNEVFLDVIESLNLLANANGVVLQSEIIGSVKMRVFLTGMPELRLGLNDKVQFENTGRGRSKTVELEDIKFHQCVRLSRFENDRTISFVPPDGEFELMSYRLSTVVKPLIWIETVIERFSHSRIEYMIKAKSQFKRRSTANNVEIIIPAPRDADTPRFKAAIGHCRYVPEETAFIWNIKSFPGGKEYLMRAQFKLPSVVSEEAERKPPVKIRFEIPYFTTSGIQVRYLKIIEKSGYQALPWVRYITTNGDYQLRIP
;
A
#
# COMPACT_ATOMS: atom_id res chain seq x y z
N MET A 1 -17.85 35.88 -6.71
CA MET A 1 -19.27 36.32 -6.73
C MET A 1 -20.01 35.36 -5.82
N ASN A 2 -20.44 35.81 -4.63
CA ASN A 2 -21.34 35.15 -3.65
C ASN A 2 -20.86 33.77 -3.11
N LEU A 3 -20.48 33.54 -1.85
CA LEU A 3 -21.14 33.74 -0.53
C LEU A 3 -20.95 32.40 0.22
N GLU A 4 -19.80 32.19 0.86
CA GLU A 4 -19.66 31.20 1.94
C GLU A 4 -19.16 31.93 3.18
N LYS A 5 -20.09 32.17 4.11
CA LYS A 5 -19.80 32.65 5.46
C LYS A 5 -20.46 31.73 6.46
N GLY A 6 -19.61 31.04 7.24
CA GLY A 6 -19.69 30.95 8.69
C GLY A 6 -20.92 30.26 9.29
N LEU A 7 -20.80 28.95 9.49
CA LEU A 7 -21.48 28.27 10.60
C LEU A 7 -20.69 28.52 11.89
N GLU A 8 -20.99 29.62 12.58
CA GLU A 8 -20.63 29.79 13.99
C GLU A 8 -21.72 29.13 14.84
N HIS A 9 -21.39 27.99 15.46
CA HIS A 9 -22.15 27.43 16.58
C HIS A 9 -21.66 28.09 17.88
N SER A 10 -22.34 29.15 18.29
CA SER A 10 -22.18 29.72 19.62
C SER A 10 -23.01 28.90 20.62
N ASN A 11 -22.28 28.20 21.48
CA ASN A 11 -22.73 27.59 22.73
C ASN A 11 -23.67 28.52 23.52
N HIS A 12 -24.87 28.05 23.87
CA HIS A 12 -25.56 28.51 25.08
C HIS A 12 -25.95 27.32 25.96
N ASN A 13 -25.23 27.24 27.08
CA ASN A 13 -25.47 26.40 28.24
C ASN A 13 -26.95 26.39 28.64
N ILE A 14 -27.55 25.21 28.68
CA ILE A 14 -28.76 24.97 29.47
C ILE A 14 -28.32 24.91 30.93
N LYS A 15 -28.28 26.06 31.61
CA LYS A 15 -28.37 26.11 33.06
C LYS A 15 -29.85 26.02 33.43
N THR A 16 -30.24 24.91 34.02
CA THR A 16 -31.48 24.79 34.81
C THR A 16 -31.38 25.70 36.02
N GLU A 17 -31.74 26.97 35.86
CA GLU A 17 -32.16 27.81 36.97
C GLU A 17 -33.67 27.64 37.15
N ASN A 18 -34.06 27.15 38.32
CA ASN A 18 -35.43 27.15 38.82
C ASN A 18 -35.91 28.59 39.04
N ASN A 19 -36.16 29.32 37.96
CA ASN A 19 -36.92 30.55 38.01
C ASN A 19 -38.40 30.19 37.88
N ILE A 20 -39.01 29.89 39.03
CA ILE A 20 -40.46 29.97 39.21
C ILE A 20 -40.82 31.44 38.95
N LEU A 21 -41.18 31.75 37.70
CA LEU A 21 -41.84 33.00 37.36
C LEU A 21 -43.12 33.07 38.20
N LYS A 22 -43.09 33.85 39.29
CA LYS A 22 -44.30 34.23 40.01
C LYS A 22 -45.24 34.87 38.99
N CYS A 23 -46.42 34.29 38.80
CA CYS A 23 -47.49 34.94 38.05
C CYS A 23 -47.70 36.34 38.66
N PRO A 24 -47.69 37.42 37.86
CA PRO A 24 -48.06 38.72 38.37
C PRO A 24 -49.48 38.61 38.91
N SER A 25 -49.68 38.99 40.17
CA SER A 25 -51.00 39.16 40.78
C SER A 25 -51.90 39.91 39.80
N SER A 26 -53.08 39.37 39.51
CA SER A 26 -54.01 39.92 38.52
C SER A 26 -54.24 41.40 38.79
N THR A 27 -53.61 42.28 37.99
CA THR A 27 -53.90 43.70 38.03
C THR A 27 -55.27 43.85 37.40
N THR A 28 -56.30 43.96 38.22
CA THR A 28 -57.67 44.21 37.76
C THR A 28 -57.65 45.55 37.05
N LYS A 29 -57.74 45.52 35.72
CA LYS A 29 -57.67 46.74 34.92
C LYS A 29 -58.94 47.56 35.22
N GLU A 30 -58.79 48.69 35.90
CA GLU A 30 -59.91 49.59 36.18
C GLU A 30 -60.30 50.33 34.89
N PHE A 31 -61.60 50.30 34.56
CA PHE A 31 -62.16 50.97 33.39
C PHE A 31 -62.94 52.19 33.88
N ARG A 32 -62.73 53.36 33.26
CA ARG A 32 -63.43 54.59 33.68
C ARG A 32 -64.88 54.62 33.20
N THR A 33 -65.22 53.81 32.19
CA THR A 33 -66.59 53.64 31.66
C THR A 33 -66.87 52.20 31.23
N GLU A 34 -68.14 51.79 31.23
CA GLU A 34 -68.56 50.43 30.81
C GLU A 34 -68.27 50.16 29.32
N LEU A 35 -68.34 51.20 28.48
CA LEU A 35 -67.98 51.13 27.06
C LEU A 35 -66.49 50.83 26.84
N GLU A 36 -65.60 51.36 27.68
CA GLU A 36 -64.16 51.05 27.62
C GLU A 36 -63.87 49.61 28.02
N ARG A 37 -64.59 49.10 29.03
CA ARG A 37 -64.51 47.70 29.46
C ARG A 37 -64.91 46.75 28.34
N LEU A 38 -66.04 47.01 27.67
CA LEU A 38 -66.53 46.23 26.53
C LEU A 38 -65.52 46.26 25.37
N LYS A 39 -65.03 47.44 24.96
CA LYS A 39 -64.03 47.58 23.89
C LYS A 39 -62.68 46.92 24.21
N TYR A 40 -62.30 46.83 25.48
CA TYR A 40 -61.09 46.11 25.90
C TYR A 40 -61.27 44.59 25.82
N TRP A 41 -62.38 44.06 26.36
CA TRP A 41 -62.68 42.63 26.31
C TRP A 41 -62.92 42.14 24.89
N GLU A 42 -63.54 42.94 24.03
CA GLU A 42 -63.71 42.63 22.61
C GLU A 42 -62.35 42.55 21.88
N ARG A 43 -61.44 43.52 22.11
CA ARG A 43 -60.07 43.46 21.59
C ARG A 43 -59.29 42.27 22.12
N ARG A 44 -59.45 41.93 23.40
CA ARG A 44 -58.78 40.78 24.03
C ARG A 44 -59.32 39.45 23.50
N SER A 45 -60.63 39.37 23.25
CA SER A 45 -61.27 38.23 22.60
C SER A 45 -60.73 38.05 21.17
N LYS A 46 -60.74 39.11 20.36
CA LYS A 46 -60.18 39.11 19.01
C LYS A 46 -58.69 38.73 18.96
N ASN A 47 -57.89 39.24 19.90
CA ASN A 47 -56.46 38.87 20.00
C ASN A 47 -56.25 37.41 20.43
N ASN A 48 -57.07 36.89 21.35
CA ASN A 48 -56.99 35.49 21.76
C ASN A 48 -57.40 34.55 20.63
N GLU A 49 -58.44 34.89 19.88
CA GLU A 49 -58.85 34.16 18.67
C GLU A 49 -57.75 34.18 17.60
N ALA A 50 -57.18 35.35 17.31
CA ALA A 50 -56.06 35.48 16.37
C ALA A 50 -54.83 34.67 16.80
N ALA A 51 -54.52 34.65 18.11
CA ALA A 51 -53.43 33.84 18.65
C ALA A 51 -53.72 32.34 18.55
N LYS A 52 -54.97 31.92 18.76
CA LYS A 52 -55.40 30.51 18.58
C LYS A 52 -55.26 30.09 17.12
N HIS A 53 -55.75 30.91 16.19
CA HIS A 53 -55.68 30.62 14.76
C HIS A 53 -54.23 30.63 14.22
N SER A 54 -53.38 31.51 14.75
CA SER A 54 -51.93 31.50 14.44
C SER A 54 -51.24 30.24 14.93
N ARG A 55 -51.56 29.77 16.16
CA ARG A 55 -51.01 28.53 16.72
C ARG A 55 -51.48 27.29 15.94
N THR A 56 -52.74 27.22 15.53
CA THR A 56 -53.24 26.10 14.72
C THR A 56 -52.59 26.09 13.34
N LYS A 57 -52.51 27.24 12.67
CA LYS A 57 -51.86 27.35 11.36
C LYS A 57 -50.37 27.01 11.40
N ARG A 58 -49.68 27.33 12.50
CA ARG A 58 -48.28 26.93 12.72
C ARG A 58 -48.15 25.41 12.90
N ARG A 59 -49.02 24.78 13.69
CA ARG A 59 -49.03 23.32 13.88
C ARG A 59 -49.33 22.58 12.58
N GLU A 60 -50.29 23.06 11.80
CA GLU A 60 -50.60 22.49 10.47
C GLU A 60 -49.40 22.60 9.53
N ARG A 61 -48.69 23.74 9.53
CA ARG A 61 -47.47 23.92 8.74
C ARG A 61 -46.33 23.00 9.20
N GLU A 62 -46.14 22.83 10.51
CA GLU A 62 -45.15 21.92 11.08
C GLU A 62 -45.46 20.46 10.76
N GLN A 63 -46.74 20.05 10.82
CA GLN A 63 -47.19 18.71 10.41
C GLN A 63 -46.97 18.45 8.93
N LEU A 64 -47.31 19.40 8.06
CA LEU A 64 -47.08 19.28 6.62
C LEU A 64 -45.59 19.16 6.30
N LEU A 65 -44.75 19.92 7.02
CA LEU A 65 -43.30 19.85 6.86
C LEU A 65 -42.76 18.48 7.30
N GLN A 66 -43.21 17.96 8.45
CA GLN A 66 -42.83 16.62 8.93
C GLN A 66 -43.25 15.52 7.96
N GLN A 67 -44.45 15.62 7.38
CA GLN A 67 -44.92 14.67 6.39
C GLN A 67 -44.05 14.70 5.13
N LYS A 68 -43.65 15.89 4.67
CA LYS A 68 -42.77 16.03 3.50
C LYS A 68 -41.35 15.51 3.76
N VAL A 69 -40.82 15.71 4.96
CA VAL A 69 -39.50 15.16 5.35
C VAL A 69 -39.53 13.63 5.34
N MET A 70 -40.54 13.00 5.94
CA MET A 70 -40.67 11.54 5.90
C MET A 70 -40.81 10.98 4.48
N GLU A 71 -41.51 11.69 3.60
CA GLU A 71 -41.63 11.29 2.20
C GLU A 71 -40.28 11.37 1.46
N LEU A 72 -39.55 12.47 1.64
CA LEU A 72 -38.21 12.66 1.07
C LEU A 72 -37.19 11.66 1.62
N GLU A 73 -37.29 11.27 2.89
CA GLU A 73 -36.42 10.23 3.48
C GLU A 73 -36.68 8.86 2.87
N ARG A 74 -37.96 8.50 2.64
CA ARG A 74 -38.31 7.25 1.94
C ARG A 74 -37.83 7.24 0.49
N GLU A 75 -37.98 8.36 -0.20
CA GLU A 75 -37.52 8.51 -1.58
C GLU A 75 -35.99 8.44 -1.66
N ASN A 76 -35.27 9.11 -0.76
CA ASN A 76 -33.82 9.02 -0.67
C ASN A 76 -33.35 7.58 -0.39
N LEU A 77 -34.04 6.84 0.47
CA LEU A 77 -33.70 5.44 0.74
C LEU A 77 -33.89 4.56 -0.51
N ARG A 78 -34.98 4.76 -1.26
CA ARG A 78 -35.20 4.06 -2.53
C ARG A 78 -34.13 4.40 -3.56
N LEU A 79 -33.86 5.68 -3.78
CA LEU A 79 -32.85 6.13 -4.74
C LEU A 79 -31.45 5.63 -4.37
N ARG A 80 -31.12 5.54 -3.08
CA ARG A 80 -29.85 4.95 -2.62
C ARG A 80 -29.77 3.46 -2.93
N ASN A 81 -30.85 2.70 -2.70
CA ASN A 81 -30.90 1.28 -3.01
C ASN A 81 -30.84 1.03 -4.53
N GLU A 82 -31.58 1.81 -5.33
CA GLU A 82 -31.52 1.74 -6.79
C GLU A 82 -30.11 2.09 -7.30
N LEU A 83 -29.47 3.11 -6.74
CA LEU A 83 -28.08 3.47 -7.07
C LEU A 83 -27.10 2.36 -6.67
N GLU A 84 -27.30 1.68 -5.54
CA GLU A 84 -26.49 0.52 -5.15
C GLU A 84 -26.70 -0.69 -6.07
N GLU A 85 -27.93 -0.98 -6.47
CA GLU A 85 -28.23 -2.03 -7.45
C GLU A 85 -27.66 -1.70 -8.84
N GLU A 86 -27.77 -0.46 -9.28
CA GLU A 86 -27.21 -0.01 -10.55
C GLU A 86 -25.68 0.00 -10.50
N LYS A 87 -25.07 0.36 -9.37
CA LYS A 87 -23.63 0.20 -9.12
C LYS A 87 -23.20 -1.27 -9.06
N ARG A 88 -24.02 -2.17 -8.51
CA ARG A 88 -23.75 -3.62 -8.54
C ARG A 88 -23.84 -4.17 -9.96
N ARG A 89 -24.87 -3.79 -10.73
CA ARG A 89 -25.01 -4.16 -12.15
C ARG A 89 -23.87 -3.62 -13.00
N LYS A 90 -23.49 -2.35 -12.84
CA LYS A 90 -22.33 -1.74 -13.52
C LYS A 90 -21.00 -2.32 -13.02
N GLY A 91 -20.88 -2.66 -11.74
CA GLY A 91 -19.71 -3.30 -11.15
C GLY A 91 -19.50 -4.76 -11.60
N SER A 92 -20.58 -5.42 -12.04
CA SER A 92 -20.54 -6.77 -12.63
C SER A 92 -20.14 -6.75 -14.11
N SER A 93 -20.27 -5.61 -14.80
CA SER A 93 -19.76 -5.42 -16.16
C SER A 93 -18.31 -4.93 -16.13
N ARG A 94 -17.40 -5.72 -15.57
CA ARG A 94 -15.97 -5.53 -15.80
C ARG A 94 -15.66 -5.96 -17.23
N MET A 95 -15.76 -5.00 -18.14
CA MET A 95 -15.50 -5.19 -19.56
C MET A 95 -14.03 -5.56 -19.79
N VAL A 96 -13.78 -6.49 -20.70
CA VAL A 96 -12.43 -6.81 -21.17
C VAL A 96 -11.80 -5.55 -21.76
N LEU A 97 -10.70 -5.07 -21.16
CA LEU A 97 -10.00 -3.87 -21.62
C LEU A 97 -9.24 -4.11 -22.93
N ILE A 98 -8.54 -5.24 -22.99
CA ILE A 98 -7.77 -5.70 -24.14
C ILE A 98 -7.72 -7.23 -24.11
N SER A 99 -7.69 -7.87 -25.27
CA SER A 99 -7.57 -9.33 -25.38
C SER A 99 -6.63 -9.70 -26.50
N ARG A 100 -5.82 -10.75 -26.30
CA ARG A 100 -4.95 -11.32 -27.32
C ARG A 100 -5.08 -12.83 -27.31
N ASN A 101 -5.41 -13.39 -28.47
CA ASN A 101 -5.49 -14.83 -28.67
C ASN A 101 -4.21 -15.31 -29.37
N TYR A 102 -3.44 -16.17 -28.71
CA TYR A 102 -2.16 -16.67 -29.25
C TYR A 102 -2.29 -18.01 -29.98
N ARG A 103 -3.24 -18.86 -29.59
CA ARG A 103 -3.36 -20.23 -30.12
C ARG A 103 -4.66 -20.50 -30.89
N GLY A 104 -5.74 -19.80 -30.57
CA GLY A 104 -7.06 -20.06 -31.15
C GLY A 104 -7.83 -21.21 -30.49
N ASP A 105 -7.23 -21.89 -29.50
CA ASP A 105 -7.80 -23.11 -28.89
C ASP A 105 -9.01 -22.83 -27.98
N VAL A 106 -9.05 -21.64 -27.39
CA VAL A 106 -10.10 -21.22 -26.44
C VAL A 106 -10.90 -20.07 -27.01
N ASP A 107 -12.23 -20.16 -26.91
CA ASP A 107 -13.15 -19.09 -27.31
C ASP A 107 -12.97 -17.87 -26.38
N LEU A 108 -12.84 -16.68 -26.97
CA LEU A 108 -12.68 -15.43 -26.23
C LEU A 108 -13.86 -15.12 -25.29
N THR A 109 -15.06 -15.63 -25.58
CA THR A 109 -16.25 -15.47 -24.74
C THR A 109 -16.15 -16.18 -23.39
N ILE A 110 -15.23 -17.15 -23.23
CA ILE A 110 -15.06 -17.88 -21.97
C ILE A 110 -14.69 -16.96 -20.80
N ILE A 111 -14.06 -15.81 -21.10
CA ILE A 111 -13.66 -14.81 -20.10
C ILE A 111 -14.85 -14.23 -19.34
N GLU A 112 -16.06 -14.27 -19.91
CA GLU A 112 -17.28 -13.82 -19.23
C GLU A 112 -17.61 -14.67 -17.99
N LYS A 113 -17.16 -15.93 -17.95
CA LYS A 113 -17.32 -16.82 -16.79
C LYS A 113 -16.37 -16.46 -15.64
N PHE A 114 -15.24 -15.78 -15.91
CA PHE A 114 -14.17 -15.57 -14.93
C PHE A 114 -14.62 -14.78 -13.69
N ILE A 115 -15.27 -13.63 -13.89
CA ILE A 115 -15.66 -12.75 -12.78
C ILE A 115 -16.73 -13.39 -11.87
N PRO A 116 -17.82 -13.98 -12.40
CA PRO A 116 -18.78 -14.72 -11.57
C PRO A 116 -18.10 -15.76 -10.67
N PHE A 117 -17.26 -16.63 -11.25
CA PHE A 117 -16.54 -17.64 -10.46
C PHE A 117 -15.61 -17.03 -9.41
N LEU A 118 -14.92 -15.93 -9.74
CA LEU A 118 -14.05 -15.26 -8.80
C LEU A 118 -14.82 -14.72 -7.57
N VAL A 119 -16.00 -14.14 -7.80
CA VAL A 119 -16.87 -13.63 -6.74
C VAL A 119 -17.38 -14.76 -5.87
N ASP A 120 -17.87 -15.85 -6.48
CA ASP A 120 -18.34 -17.03 -5.73
C ASP A 120 -17.23 -17.60 -4.85
N MET A 121 -16.00 -17.70 -5.37
CA MET A 121 -14.84 -18.16 -4.60
C MET A 121 -14.43 -17.20 -3.48
N GLU A 122 -14.58 -15.89 -3.69
CA GLU A 122 -14.33 -14.88 -2.65
C GLU A 122 -15.37 -14.95 -1.53
N GLU A 123 -16.65 -15.12 -1.86
CA GLU A 123 -17.75 -15.29 -0.89
C GLU A 123 -17.59 -16.58 -0.07
N GLU A 124 -17.12 -17.66 -0.70
CA GLU A 124 -16.79 -18.92 -0.01
C GLU A 124 -15.47 -18.87 0.78
N GLY A 125 -14.68 -17.80 0.65
CA GLY A 125 -13.36 -17.67 1.28
C GLY A 125 -12.31 -18.64 0.72
N LYS A 126 -12.49 -19.13 -0.51
CA LYS A 126 -11.62 -20.09 -1.20
C LYS A 126 -10.85 -19.47 -2.38
N LEU A 127 -10.70 -18.15 -2.39
CA LEU A 127 -10.02 -17.43 -3.46
C LEU A 127 -8.60 -17.99 -3.70
N THR A 128 -8.36 -18.48 -4.92
CA THR A 128 -7.05 -18.96 -5.39
C THR A 128 -6.65 -18.22 -6.66
N PRO A 129 -5.34 -18.05 -6.94
CA PRO A 129 -4.86 -17.39 -8.16
C PRO A 129 -5.08 -18.23 -9.45
N ILE A 130 -5.63 -19.43 -9.30
CA ILE A 130 -5.98 -20.36 -10.36
C ILE A 130 -7.47 -20.65 -10.18
N VAL A 131 -8.25 -20.46 -11.24
CA VAL A 131 -9.66 -20.83 -11.32
C VAL A 131 -9.78 -21.92 -12.36
N ASP A 132 -10.19 -23.11 -11.92
CA ASP A 132 -10.43 -24.24 -12.80
C ASP A 132 -11.92 -24.30 -13.13
N VAL A 133 -12.26 -24.06 -14.40
CA VAL A 133 -13.61 -24.20 -14.93
C VAL A 133 -13.56 -25.37 -15.92
N ALA A 134 -14.60 -26.21 -15.96
CA ALA A 134 -14.62 -27.45 -16.74
C ALA A 134 -14.14 -27.34 -18.20
N ASP A 135 -14.20 -26.14 -18.80
CA ASP A 135 -13.80 -25.85 -20.17
C ASP A 135 -12.42 -25.14 -20.30
N ALA A 136 -11.89 -24.53 -19.23
CA ALA A 136 -10.58 -23.85 -19.23
C ALA A 136 -10.05 -23.52 -17.83
N ILE A 137 -8.73 -23.42 -17.73
CA ILE A 137 -7.98 -22.96 -16.57
C ILE A 137 -7.68 -21.47 -16.74
N PHE A 138 -8.08 -20.66 -15.75
CA PHE A 138 -7.71 -19.25 -15.64
C PHE A 138 -6.60 -19.08 -14.62
N VAL A 139 -5.48 -18.50 -15.03
CA VAL A 139 -4.41 -18.05 -14.14
C VAL A 139 -4.41 -16.53 -14.16
N PHE A 140 -4.50 -15.89 -13.00
CA PHE A 140 -4.58 -14.43 -12.95
C PHE A 140 -3.71 -13.81 -11.87
N ILE A 141 -3.40 -12.55 -12.08
CA ILE A 141 -2.89 -11.65 -11.07
C ILE A 141 -3.76 -10.40 -11.02
N LYS A 142 -3.88 -9.82 -9.82
CA LYS A 142 -4.50 -8.51 -9.63
C LYS A 142 -3.39 -7.48 -9.47
N TYR A 143 -3.39 -6.45 -10.30
CA TYR A 143 -2.46 -5.33 -10.20
C TYR A 143 -3.25 -4.02 -10.22
N ASN A 144 -3.09 -3.19 -9.19
CA ASN A 144 -3.93 -2.00 -8.98
C ASN A 144 -5.44 -2.32 -9.11
N ASN A 145 -6.12 -1.70 -10.08
CA ASN A 145 -7.53 -1.87 -10.40
C ASN A 145 -7.78 -2.83 -11.60
N VAL A 146 -6.73 -3.48 -12.14
CA VAL A 146 -6.84 -4.38 -13.30
C VAL A 146 -6.55 -5.83 -12.93
N TYR A 147 -7.22 -6.75 -13.64
CA TYR A 147 -6.90 -8.17 -13.64
C TYR A 147 -6.17 -8.51 -14.92
N VAL A 148 -5.01 -9.16 -14.79
CA VAL A 148 -4.30 -9.72 -15.94
C VAL A 148 -4.49 -11.23 -15.88
N VAL A 149 -5.17 -11.77 -16.88
CA VAL A 149 -5.65 -13.15 -16.91
C VAL A 149 -5.05 -13.85 -18.12
N ALA A 150 -4.50 -15.04 -17.90
CA ALA A 150 -4.09 -15.97 -18.94
C ALA A 150 -4.98 -17.22 -18.87
N VAL A 151 -5.42 -17.70 -20.02
CA VAL A 151 -6.40 -18.79 -20.15
C VAL A 151 -5.80 -19.93 -20.95
N SER A 152 -6.01 -21.18 -20.51
CA SER A 152 -5.62 -22.37 -21.27
C SER A 152 -6.58 -23.53 -21.01
N ASP A 153 -6.86 -24.31 -22.05
CA ASP A 153 -7.56 -25.60 -22.02
C ASP A 153 -6.60 -26.80 -21.87
N HIS A 154 -5.29 -26.56 -21.82
CA HIS A 154 -4.26 -27.60 -21.70
C HIS A 154 -3.66 -27.65 -20.30
N ASN A 155 -3.03 -28.78 -19.97
CA ASN A 155 -2.16 -28.86 -18.79
C ASN A 155 -0.86 -28.09 -19.04
N VAL A 156 -0.84 -26.84 -18.60
CA VAL A 156 0.25 -25.88 -18.80
C VAL A 156 1.05 -25.66 -17.53
N ASN A 157 2.30 -25.22 -17.68
CA ASN A 157 3.12 -24.81 -16.54
C ASN A 157 2.56 -23.50 -15.96
N VAL A 158 1.76 -23.62 -14.91
CA VAL A 158 1.15 -22.46 -14.23
C VAL A 158 2.19 -21.49 -13.69
N ALA A 159 3.34 -21.97 -13.23
CA ALA A 159 4.41 -21.10 -12.76
C ALA A 159 4.98 -20.24 -13.89
N LEU A 160 5.08 -20.79 -15.12
CA LEU A 160 5.48 -20.02 -16.31
C LEU A 160 4.45 -18.94 -16.63
N MET A 161 3.16 -19.29 -16.65
CA MET A 161 2.08 -18.32 -16.91
C MET A 161 2.09 -17.20 -15.88
N GLN A 162 2.12 -17.54 -14.59
CA GLN A 162 2.10 -16.56 -13.51
C GLN A 162 3.35 -15.66 -13.54
N THR A 163 4.54 -16.23 -13.80
CA THR A 163 5.78 -15.46 -13.95
C THR A 163 5.70 -14.51 -15.14
N PHE A 164 5.18 -14.97 -16.28
CA PHE A 164 4.97 -14.14 -17.45
C PHE A 164 4.00 -13.00 -17.17
N LEU A 165 2.88 -13.23 -16.46
CA LEU A 165 1.93 -12.18 -16.09
C LEU A 165 2.61 -11.08 -15.26
N TYR A 166 3.43 -11.43 -14.28
CA TYR A 166 4.21 -10.44 -13.51
C TYR A 166 5.24 -9.70 -14.38
N LYS A 167 5.91 -10.41 -15.30
CA LYS A 167 6.88 -9.80 -16.22
C LYS A 167 6.20 -8.86 -17.22
N LEU A 168 5.01 -9.21 -17.71
CA LEU A 168 4.17 -8.39 -18.59
C LEU A 168 3.80 -7.08 -17.91
N VAL A 169 3.29 -7.15 -16.68
CA VAL A 169 3.01 -5.95 -15.88
C VAL A 169 4.28 -5.13 -15.65
N GLY A 170 5.41 -5.77 -15.37
CA GLY A 170 6.70 -5.10 -15.22
C GLY A 170 7.11 -4.32 -16.47
N VAL A 171 6.98 -4.92 -17.67
CA VAL A 171 7.24 -4.23 -18.95
C VAL A 171 6.26 -3.08 -19.17
N PHE A 172 4.97 -3.27 -18.90
CA PHE A 172 3.98 -2.19 -19.01
C PHE A 172 4.29 -1.04 -18.06
N SER A 173 4.70 -1.32 -16.82
CA SER A 173 5.16 -0.28 -15.88
C SER A 173 6.41 0.45 -16.39
N GLU A 174 7.33 -0.21 -17.10
CA GLU A 174 8.48 0.47 -17.70
C GLU A 174 8.09 1.43 -18.85
N TYR A 175 7.03 1.11 -19.60
CA TYR A 175 6.53 1.94 -20.70
C TYR A 175 5.60 3.07 -20.21
N PHE A 176 4.67 2.77 -19.33
CA PHE A 176 3.55 3.65 -18.96
C PHE A 176 3.65 4.24 -17.55
N LYS A 177 4.68 3.83 -16.77
CA LYS A 177 4.86 4.10 -15.33
C LYS A 177 3.85 3.37 -14.46
N ASP A 178 2.57 3.70 -14.63
CA ASP A 178 1.45 3.12 -13.88
C ASP A 178 0.57 2.28 -14.82
N VAL A 179 0.22 1.07 -14.38
CA VAL A 179 -0.66 0.16 -15.13
C VAL A 179 -2.03 0.20 -14.47
N GLU A 180 -2.93 0.96 -15.10
CA GLU A 180 -4.31 1.16 -14.68
C GLU A 180 -5.22 1.11 -15.92
N GLU A 181 -6.54 1.11 -15.69
CA GLU A 181 -7.53 1.09 -16.77
C GLU A 181 -7.32 2.18 -17.84
N GLU A 182 -7.00 3.41 -17.43
CA GLU A 182 -6.75 4.53 -18.35
C GLU A 182 -5.49 4.31 -19.18
N SER A 183 -4.38 3.92 -18.54
CA SER A 183 -3.11 3.59 -19.23
C SER A 183 -3.29 2.54 -20.32
N VAL A 184 -4.11 1.51 -20.07
CA VAL A 184 -4.38 0.46 -21.05
C VAL A 184 -5.21 0.98 -22.23
N LYS A 185 -6.24 1.80 -21.96
CA LYS A 185 -7.09 2.39 -23.01
C LYS A 185 -6.35 3.38 -23.89
N ASP A 186 -5.48 4.20 -23.31
CA ASP A 186 -4.75 5.24 -24.05
C ASP A 186 -3.61 4.67 -24.90
N ASN A 187 -3.06 3.51 -24.52
CA ASN A 187 -1.87 2.92 -25.15
C ASN A 187 -2.13 1.57 -25.85
N PHE A 188 -3.37 1.26 -26.23
CA PHE A 188 -3.75 -0.06 -26.76
C PHE A 188 -2.92 -0.52 -27.97
N VAL A 189 -2.51 0.40 -28.86
CA VAL A 189 -1.68 0.07 -30.04
C VAL A 189 -0.34 -0.54 -29.62
N ILE A 190 0.36 0.13 -28.71
CA ILE A 190 1.68 -0.29 -28.22
C ILE A 190 1.53 -1.56 -27.40
N ILE A 191 0.45 -1.71 -26.65
CA ILE A 191 0.19 -2.93 -25.90
C ILE A 191 0.01 -4.12 -26.84
N TYR A 192 -0.67 -3.98 -27.98
CA TYR A 192 -0.74 -5.06 -28.97
C TYR A 192 0.63 -5.40 -29.56
N GLU A 193 1.44 -4.41 -29.90
CA GLU A 193 2.82 -4.63 -30.38
C GLU A 193 3.67 -5.35 -29.32
N LEU A 194 3.57 -4.95 -28.06
CA LEU A 194 4.26 -5.59 -26.94
C LEU A 194 3.78 -7.03 -26.75
N LEU A 195 2.47 -7.29 -26.79
CA LEU A 195 1.93 -8.64 -26.62
C LEU A 195 2.45 -9.58 -27.73
N ASP A 196 2.54 -9.09 -28.96
CA ASP A 196 3.03 -9.87 -30.11
C ASP A 196 4.53 -10.15 -30.04
N GLU A 197 5.32 -9.21 -29.54
CA GLU A 197 6.78 -9.38 -29.42
C GLU A 197 7.19 -10.15 -28.15
N MET A 198 6.38 -10.05 -27.08
CA MET A 198 6.66 -10.71 -25.80
C MET A 198 6.26 -12.19 -25.79
N MET A 199 5.31 -12.60 -26.62
CA MET A 199 4.82 -13.98 -26.64
C MET A 199 4.38 -14.38 -28.05
N ASP A 200 4.85 -15.54 -28.50
CA ASP A 200 4.41 -16.15 -29.74
C ASP A 200 3.86 -17.55 -29.47
N PHE A 201 2.64 -17.82 -29.95
CA PHE A 201 1.94 -19.11 -29.79
C PHE A 201 1.88 -19.65 -28.34
N GLY A 202 1.86 -18.76 -27.33
CA GLY A 202 1.86 -19.12 -25.91
C GLY A 202 3.25 -19.33 -25.29
N TYR A 203 4.32 -19.13 -26.06
CA TYR A 203 5.71 -19.20 -25.59
C TYR A 203 6.27 -17.78 -25.40
N PRO A 204 6.63 -17.38 -24.16
CA PRO A 204 7.32 -16.11 -23.93
C PRO A 204 8.63 -16.01 -24.73
N GLN A 205 8.81 -14.91 -25.44
CA GLN A 205 9.97 -14.60 -26.26
C GLN A 205 10.82 -13.51 -25.58
N VAL A 206 10.80 -12.29 -26.11
CA VAL A 206 11.59 -11.17 -25.60
C VAL A 206 10.80 -10.45 -24.53
N THR A 207 11.25 -10.51 -23.28
CA THR A 207 10.56 -9.86 -22.15
C THR A 207 11.35 -8.74 -21.50
N GLU A 208 12.48 -8.33 -22.09
CA GLU A 208 13.32 -7.25 -21.56
C GLU A 208 12.83 -5.88 -22.05
N GLY A 209 12.10 -5.15 -21.18
CA GLY A 209 11.48 -3.87 -21.51
C GLY A 209 12.44 -2.80 -22.02
N ARG A 210 13.73 -2.83 -21.62
CA ARG A 210 14.75 -1.92 -22.17
C ARG A 210 15.14 -2.23 -23.61
N ILE A 211 15.17 -3.50 -23.98
CA ILE A 211 15.52 -3.95 -25.34
C ILE A 211 14.32 -3.76 -26.27
N LEU A 212 13.11 -4.10 -25.78
CA LEU A 212 11.86 -3.85 -26.51
C LEU A 212 11.72 -2.37 -26.89
N ARG A 213 12.12 -1.45 -26.00
CA ARG A 213 12.07 0.00 -26.26
C ARG A 213 12.95 0.49 -27.40
N GLU A 214 13.94 -0.28 -27.84
CA GLU A 214 14.79 0.11 -28.97
C GLU A 214 14.06 0.03 -30.31
N TYR A 215 13.00 -0.79 -30.40
CA TYR A 215 12.29 -1.01 -31.67
C TYR A 215 10.75 -0.98 -31.57
N ILE A 216 10.19 -1.03 -30.36
CA ILE A 216 8.77 -0.76 -30.07
C ILE A 216 8.70 0.58 -29.36
N THR A 217 8.44 1.66 -30.11
CA THR A 217 8.55 3.05 -29.64
C THR A 217 7.19 3.73 -29.51
N GLN A 218 7.01 4.56 -28.48
CA GLN A 218 5.79 5.37 -28.28
C GLN A 218 5.66 6.52 -29.27
N GLU A 219 6.78 6.99 -29.82
CA GLU A 219 6.79 8.08 -30.79
C GLU A 219 6.53 7.52 -32.20
N GLY A 220 5.37 7.86 -32.76
CA GLY A 220 5.06 7.59 -34.16
C GLY A 220 5.96 8.44 -35.06
N TYR A 221 7.15 7.94 -35.39
CA TYR A 221 7.98 8.58 -36.40
C TYR A 221 7.27 8.50 -37.74
N LYS A 222 7.10 9.67 -38.38
CA LYS A 222 6.79 9.80 -39.80
C LYS A 222 7.66 8.81 -40.57
N LEU A 223 7.03 8.06 -41.48
CA LEU A 223 7.57 7.14 -42.47
C LEU A 223 8.90 7.63 -43.11
N GLU A 224 10.01 7.52 -42.40
CA GLU A 224 11.32 7.34 -43.01
C GLU A 224 11.55 5.83 -43.09
N LYS A 225 11.64 5.35 -44.32
CA LYS A 225 11.80 3.93 -44.70
C LYS A 225 13.17 3.37 -44.28
N SER A 226 13.46 3.34 -42.98
CA SER A 226 14.40 2.39 -42.43
C SER A 226 13.58 1.38 -41.65
N GLN A 227 13.45 0.17 -42.17
CA GLN A 227 12.94 -0.96 -41.38
C GLN A 227 13.77 -0.99 -40.11
N ILE A 228 13.16 -0.67 -38.97
CA ILE A 228 13.80 -0.78 -37.66
C ILE A 228 14.11 -2.26 -37.51
N ARG A 229 15.38 -2.62 -37.64
CA ARG A 229 15.82 -4.01 -37.49
C ARG A 229 15.87 -4.32 -36.00
N PRO A 230 15.39 -5.49 -35.55
CA PRO A 230 15.55 -5.90 -34.17
C PRO A 230 17.03 -5.81 -33.75
N PRO A 231 17.33 -5.27 -32.55
CA PRO A 231 18.69 -5.21 -32.04
C PRO A 231 19.32 -6.60 -31.99
N MET A 232 20.63 -6.68 -32.23
CA MET A 232 21.36 -7.96 -32.10
C MET A 232 21.26 -8.56 -30.69
N ALA A 233 20.98 -7.75 -29.66
CA ALA A 233 20.71 -8.23 -28.31
C ALA A 233 19.55 -9.24 -28.26
N VAL A 234 18.57 -9.15 -29.16
CA VAL A 234 17.43 -10.09 -29.21
C VAL A 234 17.89 -11.52 -29.53
N THR A 235 18.95 -11.69 -30.33
CA THR A 235 19.44 -13.01 -30.76
C THR A 235 20.76 -13.42 -30.09
N ASN A 236 21.42 -12.51 -29.40
CA ASN A 236 22.68 -12.76 -28.71
C ASN A 236 22.48 -13.49 -27.37
N ALA A 237 23.51 -14.23 -26.93
CA ALA A 237 23.53 -14.86 -25.60
C ALA A 237 23.45 -13.83 -24.44
N VAL A 238 23.76 -12.56 -24.69
CA VAL A 238 23.55 -11.45 -23.77
C VAL A 238 22.35 -10.65 -24.28
N SER A 239 21.18 -10.96 -23.74
CA SER A 239 19.90 -10.41 -24.19
C SER A 239 19.40 -9.19 -23.41
N TRP A 240 20.19 -8.71 -22.45
CA TRP A 240 19.80 -7.63 -21.52
C TRP A 240 20.70 -6.39 -21.61
N ARG A 241 21.66 -6.37 -22.54
CA ARG A 241 22.58 -5.24 -22.74
C ARG A 241 22.97 -5.10 -24.21
N SER A 242 22.68 -3.95 -24.77
CA SER A 242 23.03 -3.59 -26.15
C SER A 242 24.49 -3.17 -26.28
N GLU A 243 25.08 -3.44 -27.45
CA GLU A 243 26.43 -2.98 -27.78
C GLU A 243 26.46 -1.47 -28.06
N GLY A 244 27.62 -0.83 -27.89
CA GLY A 244 27.81 0.57 -28.27
C GLY A 244 27.33 1.61 -27.23
N ILE A 245 26.85 1.19 -26.07
CA ILE A 245 26.50 2.09 -24.95
C ILE A 245 27.70 2.94 -24.55
N LYS A 246 27.53 4.26 -24.45
CA LYS A 246 28.57 5.21 -24.06
C LYS A 246 28.07 6.15 -22.98
N HIS A 247 28.85 6.27 -21.91
CA HIS A 247 28.60 7.21 -20.82
C HIS A 247 29.75 8.22 -20.74
N ARG A 248 29.44 9.48 -20.40
CA ARG A 248 30.46 10.51 -20.16
C ARG A 248 31.32 10.20 -18.94
N LYS A 249 30.72 9.57 -17.93
CA LYS A 249 31.36 9.12 -16.70
C LYS A 249 30.98 7.67 -16.46
N ASN A 250 31.98 6.84 -16.15
CA ASN A 250 31.77 5.42 -15.86
C ASN A 250 31.64 5.23 -14.34
N GLU A 251 30.42 5.01 -13.87
CA GLU A 251 30.09 4.93 -12.45
C GLU A 251 29.15 3.76 -12.17
N VAL A 252 29.33 3.12 -11.01
CA VAL A 252 28.49 2.01 -10.56
C VAL A 252 28.06 2.29 -9.14
N PHE A 253 26.76 2.27 -8.86
CA PHE A 253 26.22 2.39 -7.52
C PHE A 253 25.62 1.07 -7.07
N LEU A 254 25.96 0.63 -5.87
CA LEU A 254 25.45 -0.59 -5.25
C LEU A 254 24.67 -0.22 -3.99
N ASP A 255 23.41 -0.60 -3.97
CA ASP A 255 22.52 -0.46 -2.85
C ASP A 255 22.28 -1.85 -2.26
N VAL A 256 22.90 -2.11 -1.11
CA VAL A 256 22.65 -3.33 -0.33
C VAL A 256 21.54 -3.03 0.67
N ILE A 257 20.34 -3.50 0.36
CA ILE A 257 19.12 -3.23 1.13
C ILE A 257 18.74 -4.52 1.86
N GLU A 258 18.62 -4.46 3.18
CA GLU A 258 18.15 -5.56 4.02
C GLU A 258 16.79 -5.22 4.61
N SER A 259 15.80 -6.08 4.35
CA SER A 259 14.48 -6.02 4.94
C SER A 259 14.41 -7.04 6.07
N LEU A 260 14.16 -6.58 7.30
CA LEU A 260 14.04 -7.44 8.48
C LEU A 260 12.59 -7.85 8.71
N ASN A 261 12.30 -9.13 8.49
CA ASN A 261 11.08 -9.80 8.91
C ASN A 261 11.27 -10.28 10.36
N LEU A 262 10.39 -9.85 11.25
CA LEU A 262 10.46 -10.20 12.66
C LEU A 262 9.06 -10.38 13.23
N LEU A 263 8.82 -11.52 13.85
CA LEU A 263 7.65 -11.76 14.68
C LEU A 263 8.10 -12.05 16.10
N ALA A 264 7.68 -11.24 17.07
CA ALA A 264 7.91 -11.52 18.49
C ALA A 264 6.59 -11.64 19.25
N ASN A 265 6.58 -12.47 20.30
CA ASN A 265 5.45 -12.56 21.21
C ASN A 265 5.45 -11.42 22.24
N ALA A 266 4.37 -11.32 23.02
CA ALA A 266 4.22 -10.29 24.07
C ALA A 266 5.27 -10.37 25.18
N ASN A 267 5.89 -11.54 25.37
CA ASN A 267 6.93 -11.78 26.38
C ASN A 267 8.34 -11.41 25.88
N GLY A 268 8.49 -10.97 24.63
CA GLY A 268 9.80 -10.63 24.06
C GLY A 268 10.58 -11.79 23.47
N VAL A 269 9.97 -12.96 23.31
CA VAL A 269 10.57 -14.08 22.59
C VAL A 269 10.32 -13.90 21.09
N VAL A 270 11.39 -13.92 20.31
CA VAL A 270 11.35 -13.88 18.85
C VAL A 270 10.89 -15.23 18.34
N LEU A 271 9.74 -15.24 17.65
CA LEU A 271 9.12 -16.43 17.04
C LEU A 271 9.63 -16.68 15.62
N GLN A 272 9.81 -15.60 14.85
CA GLN A 272 10.34 -15.65 13.49
C GLN A 272 11.29 -14.47 13.29
N SER A 273 12.43 -14.73 12.66
CA SER A 273 13.44 -13.74 12.34
C SER A 273 14.08 -14.13 11.02
N GLU A 274 13.91 -13.28 10.02
CA GLU A 274 14.45 -13.50 8.70
C GLU A 274 14.90 -12.17 8.10
N ILE A 275 16.05 -12.19 7.45
CA ILE A 275 16.59 -11.06 6.72
C ILE A 275 16.47 -11.38 5.24
N ILE A 276 15.65 -10.60 4.55
CA ILE A 276 15.54 -10.63 3.10
C ILE A 276 16.38 -9.48 2.56
N GLY A 277 17.51 -9.81 1.98
CA GLY A 277 18.41 -8.84 1.37
C GLY A 277 18.26 -8.75 -0.13
N SER A 278 18.52 -7.58 -0.68
CA SER A 278 18.55 -7.29 -2.11
C SER A 278 19.76 -6.42 -2.42
N VAL A 279 20.47 -6.74 -3.49
CA VAL A 279 21.56 -5.93 -4.03
C VAL A 279 21.07 -5.29 -5.31
N LYS A 280 20.67 -4.03 -5.22
CA LYS A 280 20.29 -3.22 -6.38
C LYS A 280 21.50 -2.48 -6.92
N MET A 281 21.63 -2.46 -8.23
CA MET A 281 22.72 -1.79 -8.93
C MET A 281 22.18 -0.69 -9.84
N ARG A 282 22.91 0.42 -9.91
CA ARG A 282 22.76 1.42 -10.95
C ARG A 282 24.07 1.53 -11.71
N VAL A 283 24.05 1.08 -12.95
CA VAL A 283 25.26 0.89 -13.77
C VAL A 283 25.25 1.88 -14.91
N PHE A 284 26.25 2.77 -14.92
CA PHE A 284 26.51 3.72 -15.99
C PHE A 284 27.88 3.42 -16.56
N LEU A 285 27.98 2.40 -17.41
CA LEU A 285 29.25 1.91 -17.92
C LEU A 285 29.26 1.86 -19.44
N THR A 286 30.35 2.30 -20.05
CA THR A 286 30.55 2.26 -21.49
C THR A 286 30.91 0.85 -21.95
N GLY A 287 30.41 0.42 -23.12
CA GLY A 287 30.76 -0.86 -23.73
C GLY A 287 30.04 -2.07 -23.13
N MET A 288 30.74 -3.21 -23.06
CA MET A 288 30.23 -4.51 -22.62
C MET A 288 31.08 -5.05 -21.47
N PRO A 289 31.04 -4.41 -20.28
CA PRO A 289 31.97 -4.73 -19.21
C PRO A 289 31.60 -6.04 -18.51
N GLU A 290 32.60 -6.85 -18.17
CA GLU A 290 32.45 -7.99 -17.25
C GLU A 290 32.71 -7.52 -15.82
N LEU A 291 31.71 -7.60 -14.96
CA LEU A 291 31.82 -7.28 -13.55
C LEU A 291 32.04 -8.55 -12.73
N ARG A 292 32.82 -8.42 -11.65
CA ARG A 292 32.97 -9.46 -10.62
C ARG A 292 32.78 -8.87 -9.24
N LEU A 293 31.75 -9.34 -8.54
CA LEU A 293 31.41 -8.92 -7.19
C LEU A 293 31.97 -9.94 -6.18
N GLY A 294 32.66 -9.44 -5.16
CA GLY A 294 33.14 -10.24 -4.03
C GLY A 294 32.43 -9.83 -2.74
N LEU A 295 31.81 -10.79 -2.07
CA LEU A 295 31.14 -10.62 -0.78
C LEU A 295 31.95 -11.30 0.34
N ASN A 296 31.58 -11.09 1.60
CA ASN A 296 32.09 -11.86 2.74
C ASN A 296 31.30 -13.17 2.97
N ASP A 297 31.05 -13.91 1.90
CA ASP A 297 30.35 -15.21 1.93
C ASP A 297 31.16 -16.24 2.74
N LYS A 298 30.49 -16.87 3.72
CA LYS A 298 31.08 -17.89 4.60
C LYS A 298 31.66 -19.06 3.80
N VAL A 299 30.93 -19.57 2.81
CA VAL A 299 31.36 -20.72 2.00
C VAL A 299 32.64 -20.39 1.22
N GLN A 300 32.70 -19.19 0.63
CA GLN A 300 33.88 -18.72 -0.09
C GLN A 300 35.10 -18.58 0.85
N PHE A 301 34.88 -18.08 2.06
CA PHE A 301 35.95 -17.87 3.05
C PHE A 301 36.48 -19.18 3.65
N GLU A 302 35.61 -20.17 3.86
CA GLU A 302 35.99 -21.51 4.29
C GLU A 302 36.89 -22.18 3.23
N ASN A 303 36.51 -22.11 1.95
CA ASN A 303 37.32 -22.63 0.83
C ASN A 303 38.69 -21.96 0.71
N THR A 304 38.81 -20.69 1.13
CA THR A 304 40.08 -19.92 1.07
C THR A 304 40.87 -19.97 2.39
N GLY A 305 40.42 -20.71 3.40
CA GLY A 305 41.10 -20.82 4.71
C GLY A 305 41.06 -19.55 5.57
N ARG A 306 40.11 -18.63 5.33
CA ARG A 306 39.97 -17.32 6.03
C ARG A 306 38.86 -17.28 7.08
N GLY A 307 38.46 -18.42 7.64
CA GLY A 307 37.31 -18.57 8.54
C GLY A 307 37.32 -17.79 9.87
N ARG A 308 38.41 -17.08 10.21
CA ARG A 308 38.47 -16.20 11.40
C ARG A 308 37.87 -14.80 11.20
N SER A 309 37.55 -14.42 9.96
CA SER A 309 36.95 -13.11 9.64
C SER A 309 35.42 -13.13 9.78
N LYS A 310 34.79 -11.98 9.98
CA LYS A 310 33.32 -11.86 10.01
C LYS A 310 32.74 -12.23 8.64
N THR A 311 32.11 -13.39 8.55
CA THR A 311 31.44 -13.91 7.35
C THR A 311 29.92 -13.85 7.50
N VAL A 312 29.23 -14.01 6.38
CA VAL A 312 27.77 -14.11 6.30
C VAL A 312 27.41 -15.41 5.62
N GLU A 313 26.47 -16.14 6.23
CA GLU A 313 25.97 -17.43 5.74
C GLU A 313 24.67 -17.22 4.98
N LEU A 314 24.77 -17.16 3.66
CA LEU A 314 23.62 -16.94 2.79
C LEU A 314 22.90 -18.28 2.58
N GLU A 315 21.65 -18.40 3.02
CA GLU A 315 20.88 -19.65 2.90
C GLU A 315 20.32 -19.86 1.50
N ASP A 316 19.65 -18.83 0.98
CA ASP A 316 19.08 -18.82 -0.35
C ASP A 316 19.57 -17.57 -1.09
N ILE A 317 19.94 -17.74 -2.36
CA ILE A 317 20.41 -16.66 -3.21
C ILE A 317 19.75 -16.81 -4.58
N LYS A 318 19.08 -15.75 -5.01
CA LYS A 318 18.50 -15.65 -6.34
C LYS A 318 19.27 -14.59 -7.11
N PHE A 319 19.74 -14.95 -8.29
CA PHE A 319 20.50 -14.06 -9.15
C PHE A 319 19.67 -13.57 -10.33
N HIS A 320 20.01 -12.38 -10.81
CA HIS A 320 19.60 -11.93 -12.13
C HIS A 320 20.19 -12.84 -13.22
N GLN A 321 19.51 -12.96 -14.35
CA GLN A 321 19.94 -13.75 -15.51
C GLN A 321 21.35 -13.39 -16.04
N CYS A 322 21.84 -12.21 -15.68
CA CYS A 322 23.17 -11.75 -16.11
C CYS A 322 24.33 -12.45 -15.39
N VAL A 323 24.05 -13.14 -14.28
CA VAL A 323 25.05 -13.85 -13.48
C VAL A 323 25.33 -15.22 -14.06
N ARG A 324 26.61 -15.53 -14.24
CA ARG A 324 27.08 -16.84 -14.69
C ARG A 324 27.04 -17.83 -13.53
N LEU A 325 25.91 -18.53 -13.38
CA LEU A 325 25.68 -19.51 -12.31
C LEU A 325 26.75 -20.60 -12.26
N SER A 326 27.24 -21.06 -13.42
CA SER A 326 28.32 -22.06 -13.49
C SER A 326 29.63 -21.59 -12.85
N ARG A 327 29.95 -20.29 -12.88
CA ARG A 327 31.13 -19.78 -12.15
C ARG A 327 30.85 -19.70 -10.66
N PHE A 328 29.68 -19.23 -10.29
CA PHE A 328 29.28 -19.14 -8.88
C PHE A 328 29.28 -20.51 -8.18
N GLU A 329 28.80 -21.56 -8.84
CA GLU A 329 28.81 -22.92 -8.28
C GLU A 329 30.23 -23.45 -8.02
N ASN A 330 31.19 -23.12 -8.90
CA ASN A 330 32.56 -23.63 -8.82
C ASN A 330 33.42 -22.91 -7.77
N ASP A 331 33.42 -21.58 -7.76
CA ASP A 331 34.36 -20.79 -6.94
C ASP A 331 33.69 -19.67 -6.11
N ARG A 332 32.35 -19.66 -6.07
CA ARG A 332 31.53 -18.63 -5.41
C ARG A 332 31.78 -17.22 -5.94
N THR A 333 32.29 -17.07 -7.16
CA THR A 333 32.49 -15.77 -7.81
C THR A 333 31.23 -15.33 -8.55
N ILE A 334 30.68 -14.19 -8.14
CA ILE A 334 29.56 -13.55 -8.84
C ILE A 334 30.13 -12.77 -10.04
N SER A 335 30.02 -13.36 -11.24
CA SER A 335 30.54 -12.78 -12.49
C SER A 335 29.39 -12.55 -13.48
N PHE A 336 29.28 -11.34 -14.02
CA PHE A 336 28.13 -10.93 -14.84
C PHE A 336 28.47 -9.80 -15.81
N VAL A 337 27.68 -9.65 -16.86
CA VAL A 337 27.64 -8.44 -17.71
C VAL A 337 26.38 -7.67 -17.33
N PRO A 338 26.46 -6.50 -16.69
CA PRO A 338 25.28 -5.82 -16.14
C PRO A 338 24.39 -5.19 -17.23
N PRO A 339 23.06 -5.28 -17.12
CA PRO A 339 22.17 -4.34 -17.81
C PRO A 339 22.60 -2.88 -17.55
N ASP A 340 22.37 -1.99 -18.52
CA ASP A 340 22.62 -0.56 -18.33
C ASP A 340 21.48 0.09 -17.55
N GLY A 341 21.79 0.97 -16.60
CA GLY A 341 20.81 1.60 -15.72
C GLY A 341 20.57 0.84 -14.41
N GLU A 342 19.35 0.94 -13.88
CA GLU A 342 18.97 0.34 -12.58
C GLU A 342 18.47 -1.11 -12.74
N PHE A 343 18.95 -2.05 -11.94
CA PHE A 343 18.40 -3.42 -11.87
C PHE A 343 18.75 -4.08 -10.54
N GLU A 344 18.02 -5.13 -10.17
CA GLU A 344 18.37 -5.98 -9.04
C GLU A 344 19.33 -7.09 -9.49
N LEU A 345 20.56 -7.11 -8.93
CA LEU A 345 21.57 -8.12 -9.27
C LEU A 345 21.27 -9.46 -8.59
N MET A 346 20.93 -9.40 -7.31
CA MET A 346 20.65 -10.58 -6.50
C MET A 346 19.76 -10.25 -5.33
N SER A 347 18.95 -11.22 -4.93
CA SER A 347 18.32 -11.26 -3.61
C SER A 347 18.87 -12.44 -2.82
N TYR A 348 18.90 -12.29 -1.50
CA TYR A 348 19.40 -13.31 -0.59
C TYR A 348 18.56 -13.37 0.67
N ARG A 349 18.55 -14.54 1.31
CA ARG A 349 17.76 -14.81 2.51
C ARG A 349 18.64 -15.38 3.60
N LEU A 350 18.44 -14.93 4.83
CA LEU A 350 19.09 -15.47 6.03
C LEU A 350 18.04 -15.67 7.14
N SER A 351 18.00 -16.83 7.78
CA SER A 351 17.13 -17.06 8.96
C SER A 351 17.89 -16.88 10.28
N THR A 352 18.78 -15.90 10.34
CA THR A 352 19.52 -15.56 11.56
C THR A 352 18.58 -14.95 12.60
N VAL A 353 18.57 -15.52 13.81
CA VAL A 353 17.86 -14.94 14.95
C VAL A 353 18.59 -13.69 15.41
N VAL A 354 17.98 -12.53 15.15
CA VAL A 354 18.52 -11.24 15.57
C VAL A 354 17.67 -10.63 16.68
N LYS A 355 18.32 -9.84 17.54
CA LYS A 355 17.59 -9.04 18.52
C LYS A 355 16.76 -7.98 17.78
N PRO A 356 15.51 -7.72 18.20
CA PRO A 356 14.66 -6.71 17.59
C PRO A 356 15.37 -5.34 17.56
N LEU A 357 15.61 -4.77 16.38
CA LEU A 357 16.30 -3.48 16.25
C LEU A 357 15.53 -2.35 16.94
N ILE A 358 14.20 -2.39 16.88
CA ILE A 358 13.30 -1.50 17.62
C ILE A 358 12.34 -2.39 18.41
N TRP A 359 12.44 -2.35 19.73
CA TRP A 359 11.60 -3.11 20.65
C TRP A 359 10.51 -2.20 21.21
N ILE A 360 9.26 -2.69 21.21
CA ILE A 360 8.11 -1.95 21.76
C ILE A 360 7.56 -2.73 22.95
N GLU A 361 7.53 -2.07 24.10
CA GLU A 361 6.82 -2.54 25.28
C GLU A 361 5.49 -1.80 25.34
N THR A 362 4.39 -2.54 25.31
CA THR A 362 3.03 -1.99 25.34
C THR A 362 2.31 -2.48 26.58
N VAL A 363 1.89 -1.56 27.43
CA VAL A 363 1.00 -1.81 28.56
C VAL A 363 -0.37 -1.22 28.21
N ILE A 364 -1.41 -2.05 28.28
CA ILE A 364 -2.78 -1.67 27.95
C ILE A 364 -3.62 -1.77 29.22
N GLU A 365 -4.17 -0.65 29.66
CA GLU A 365 -5.10 -0.58 30.79
C GLU A 365 -6.50 -0.29 30.25
N ARG A 366 -7.37 -1.31 30.30
CA ARG A 366 -8.76 -1.19 29.86
C ARG A 366 -9.66 -0.96 31.07
N PHE A 367 -10.34 0.18 31.09
CA PHE A 367 -11.41 0.48 32.05
C PHE A 367 -12.75 0.25 31.35
N SER A 368 -13.41 -0.86 31.68
CA SER A 368 -14.67 -1.27 31.05
C SER A 368 -15.69 -0.12 31.03
N HIS A 369 -16.34 0.06 29.88
CA HIS A 369 -17.36 1.10 29.65
C HIS A 369 -16.91 2.55 29.89
N SER A 370 -15.60 2.82 29.89
CA SER A 370 -15.09 4.17 30.15
C SER A 370 -14.00 4.57 29.19
N ARG A 371 -12.85 3.90 29.24
CA ARG A 371 -11.65 4.33 28.53
C ARG A 371 -10.62 3.22 28.43
N ILE A 372 -9.72 3.37 27.49
CA ILE A 372 -8.54 2.53 27.33
C ILE A 372 -7.30 3.43 27.30
N GLU A 373 -6.30 3.05 28.08
CA GLU A 373 -5.04 3.76 28.19
C GLU A 373 -3.90 2.86 27.69
N TYR A 374 -3.07 3.42 26.82
CA TYR A 374 -1.88 2.80 26.29
C TYR A 374 -0.66 3.50 26.87
N MET A 375 0.25 2.72 27.44
CA MET A 375 1.60 3.18 27.76
C MET A 375 2.59 2.40 26.90
N ILE A 376 3.22 3.11 25.97
CA ILE A 376 4.09 2.53 24.96
C ILE A 376 5.50 3.04 25.18
N LYS A 377 6.44 2.11 25.31
CA LYS A 377 7.86 2.39 25.44
C LYS A 377 8.60 1.79 24.26
N ALA A 378 9.17 2.64 23.41
CA ALA A 378 9.99 2.22 22.29
C ALA A 378 11.48 2.27 22.67
N LYS A 379 12.22 1.18 22.43
CA LYS A 379 13.64 1.03 22.71
C LYS A 379 14.40 0.70 21.42
N SER A 380 15.41 1.48 21.06
CA SER A 380 16.29 1.18 19.93
C SER A 380 17.48 0.32 20.38
N GLN A 381 17.58 -0.91 19.87
CA GLN A 381 18.59 -1.90 20.25
C GLN A 381 19.70 -2.09 19.20
N PHE A 382 20.06 -1.02 18.48
CA PHE A 382 21.18 -1.00 17.55
C PHE A 382 22.28 -0.03 17.99
N LYS A 383 23.38 0.00 17.24
CA LYS A 383 24.58 0.78 17.58
C LYS A 383 24.24 2.26 17.75
N ARG A 384 24.74 2.89 18.82
CA ARG A 384 24.51 4.32 19.14
C ARG A 384 24.90 5.31 18.05
N ARG A 385 25.85 4.94 17.19
CA ARG A 385 26.31 5.74 16.04
C ARG A 385 25.36 5.72 14.85
N SER A 386 24.42 4.76 14.83
CA SER A 386 23.41 4.61 13.81
C SER A 386 22.10 5.24 14.30
N THR A 387 21.29 5.69 13.37
CA THR A 387 20.02 6.36 13.64
C THR A 387 18.97 5.79 12.70
N ALA A 388 17.82 5.39 13.24
CA ALA A 388 16.67 5.04 12.43
C ALA A 388 15.92 6.32 12.04
N ASN A 389 15.62 6.47 10.76
CA ASN A 389 14.90 7.59 10.19
C ASN A 389 13.44 7.21 9.96
N ASN A 390 12.56 8.20 10.07
CA ASN A 390 11.13 8.10 9.75
C ASN A 390 10.48 6.85 10.35
N VAL A 391 10.70 6.62 11.64
CA VAL A 391 10.14 5.47 12.34
C VAL A 391 8.65 5.69 12.55
N GLU A 392 7.82 4.80 12.02
CA GLU A 392 6.38 4.76 12.23
C GLU A 392 6.04 3.52 13.06
N ILE A 393 5.49 3.72 14.26
CA ILE A 393 5.02 2.63 15.12
C ILE A 393 3.50 2.63 15.01
N ILE A 394 2.94 1.58 14.42
CA ILE A 394 1.51 1.42 14.16
C ILE A 394 0.95 0.51 15.26
N ILE A 395 0.18 1.10 16.16
CA ILE A 395 -0.42 0.38 17.29
C ILE A 395 -1.92 0.24 17.04
N PRO A 396 -2.46 -0.98 17.07
CA PRO A 396 -3.89 -1.21 16.97
C PRO A 396 -4.67 -0.53 18.09
N ALA A 397 -5.83 0.00 17.76
CA ALA A 397 -6.79 0.55 18.70
C ALA A 397 -8.18 -0.06 18.45
N PRO A 398 -9.05 -0.07 19.49
CA PRO A 398 -10.41 -0.52 19.35
C PRO A 398 -11.16 0.22 18.24
N ARG A 399 -12.01 -0.50 17.51
CA ARG A 399 -12.81 0.07 16.41
C ARG A 399 -13.78 1.14 16.88
N ASP A 400 -14.22 1.00 18.13
CA ASP A 400 -15.16 1.87 18.81
C ASP A 400 -14.46 2.98 19.63
N ALA A 401 -13.13 3.09 19.54
CA ALA A 401 -12.36 4.10 20.25
C ALA A 401 -12.66 5.52 19.75
N ASP A 402 -13.00 6.39 20.69
CA ASP A 402 -13.33 7.82 20.50
C ASP A 402 -12.35 8.71 21.29
N THR A 403 -12.26 9.99 20.93
CA THR A 403 -11.62 11.06 21.68
C THR A 403 -10.16 10.73 22.01
N PRO A 404 -9.30 10.57 20.99
CA PRO A 404 -7.90 10.26 21.19
C PRO A 404 -7.18 11.40 21.91
N ARG A 405 -6.41 11.05 22.95
CA ARG A 405 -5.51 11.97 23.66
C ARG A 405 -4.12 11.38 23.71
N PHE A 406 -3.16 12.06 23.08
CA PHE A 406 -1.77 11.61 23.00
C PHE A 406 -0.85 12.50 23.83
N LYS A 407 0.11 11.87 24.50
CA LYS A 407 1.25 12.51 25.18
C LYS A 407 2.51 11.74 24.82
N ALA A 408 3.28 12.23 23.85
CA ALA A 408 4.54 11.63 23.45
C ALA A 408 5.72 12.47 23.93
N ALA A 409 6.79 11.83 24.40
CA ALA A 409 8.03 12.52 24.75
C ALA A 409 8.76 13.10 23.52
N ILE A 410 8.65 12.40 22.39
CA ILE A 410 9.20 12.80 21.10
C ILE A 410 8.28 12.36 19.98
N GLY A 411 8.34 13.05 18.84
CA GLY A 411 7.54 12.71 17.68
C GLY A 411 6.09 13.17 17.83
N HIS A 412 5.25 12.74 16.90
CA HIS A 412 3.82 13.08 16.88
C HIS A 412 2.99 11.81 16.75
N CYS A 413 1.79 11.82 17.30
CA CYS A 413 0.85 10.71 17.20
C CYS A 413 -0.36 11.16 16.39
N ARG A 414 -0.86 10.28 15.52
CA ARG A 414 -2.10 10.47 14.78
C ARG A 414 -2.99 9.24 14.94
N TYR A 415 -4.29 9.45 15.11
CA TYR A 415 -5.27 8.37 15.08
C TYR A 415 -5.71 8.15 13.63
N VAL A 416 -5.80 6.89 13.20
CA VAL A 416 -6.20 6.47 11.85
C VAL A 416 -7.34 5.45 11.99
N PRO A 417 -8.59 5.92 12.12
CA PRO A 417 -9.76 5.05 12.32
C PRO A 417 -9.94 4.01 11.21
N GLU A 418 -9.56 4.36 9.98
CA GLU A 418 -9.68 3.51 8.79
C GLU A 418 -8.83 2.23 8.90
N GLU A 419 -7.66 2.33 9.55
CA GLU A 419 -6.79 1.20 9.85
C GLU A 419 -7.05 0.59 11.23
N THR A 420 -8.01 1.13 12.00
CA THR A 420 -8.28 0.74 13.39
C THR A 420 -7.02 0.81 14.25
N ALA A 421 -6.24 1.87 14.07
CA ALA A 421 -4.91 2.01 14.66
C ALA A 421 -4.55 3.48 14.92
N PHE A 422 -3.52 3.70 15.72
CA PHE A 422 -2.86 5.00 15.83
C PHE A 422 -1.37 4.84 15.55
N ILE A 423 -0.80 5.87 14.93
CA ILE A 423 0.56 5.86 14.41
C ILE A 423 1.39 6.86 15.20
N TRP A 424 2.46 6.38 15.81
CA TRP A 424 3.47 7.21 16.46
C TRP A 424 4.68 7.37 15.55
N ASN A 425 4.88 8.61 15.10
CA ASN A 425 5.91 8.98 14.13
C ASN A 425 7.10 9.66 14.81
N ILE A 426 8.28 9.06 14.68
CA ILE A 426 9.56 9.57 15.19
C ILE A 426 10.50 9.80 14.01
N LYS A 427 10.76 11.07 13.65
CA LYS A 427 11.61 11.41 12.49
C LYS A 427 13.03 10.87 12.60
N SER A 428 13.61 10.90 13.79
CA SER A 428 14.99 10.48 14.06
C SER A 428 15.04 9.75 15.39
N PHE A 429 15.42 8.47 15.35
CA PHE A 429 15.52 7.60 16.51
C PHE A 429 16.94 7.02 16.61
N PRO A 430 17.84 7.68 17.38
CA PRO A 430 19.21 7.20 17.57
C PRO A 430 19.26 5.85 18.27
N GLY A 431 20.28 5.04 18.01
CA GLY A 431 20.48 3.74 18.65
C GLY A 431 20.77 3.85 20.15
N GLY A 432 20.26 2.90 20.94
CA GLY A 432 20.45 2.86 22.40
C GLY A 432 19.66 3.93 23.15
N LYS A 433 18.59 4.46 22.55
CA LYS A 433 17.67 5.42 23.18
C LYS A 433 16.34 4.74 23.47
N GLU A 434 15.61 5.32 24.41
CA GLU A 434 14.28 4.87 24.78
C GLU A 434 13.36 6.08 24.85
N TYR A 435 12.15 5.95 24.30
CA TYR A 435 11.15 6.99 24.30
C TYR A 435 9.81 6.42 24.79
N LEU A 436 9.03 7.28 25.45
CA LEU A 436 7.71 6.93 25.96
C LEU A 436 6.62 7.74 25.27
N MET A 437 5.49 7.09 25.09
CA MET A 437 4.25 7.69 24.63
C MET A 437 3.07 7.11 25.40
N ARG A 438 2.13 7.99 25.75
CA ARG A 438 0.86 7.62 26.36
C ARG A 438 -0.28 8.01 25.43
N ALA A 439 -1.21 7.09 25.21
CA ALA A 439 -2.45 7.37 24.51
C ALA A 439 -3.63 7.03 25.42
N GLN A 440 -4.70 7.82 25.34
CA GLN A 440 -5.95 7.55 26.03
C GLN A 440 -7.07 7.70 25.01
N PHE A 441 -7.96 6.71 24.97
CA PHE A 441 -9.18 6.75 24.19
C PHE A 441 -10.38 6.50 25.10
N LYS A 442 -11.52 7.08 24.77
CA LYS A 442 -12.79 6.72 25.40
C LYS A 442 -13.38 5.51 24.70
N LEU A 443 -14.04 4.67 25.47
CA LEU A 443 -14.81 3.54 24.96
C LEU A 443 -16.31 3.82 25.15
N PRO A 444 -17.17 3.36 24.24
CA PRO A 444 -18.61 3.45 24.43
C PRO A 444 -19.07 2.63 25.65
N SER A 445 -20.22 3.02 26.20
CA SER A 445 -20.85 2.28 27.30
C SER A 445 -21.47 0.96 26.83
N VAL A 446 -21.73 0.80 25.53
CA VAL A 446 -22.30 -0.40 24.92
C VAL A 446 -21.17 -1.23 24.33
N VAL A 447 -21.14 -2.53 24.66
CA VAL A 447 -20.09 -3.45 24.21
C VAL A 447 -20.51 -4.09 22.89
N SER A 448 -19.58 -4.18 21.94
CA SER A 448 -19.79 -4.97 20.72
C SER A 448 -19.88 -6.47 21.04
N GLU A 449 -20.80 -7.18 20.40
CA GLU A 449 -20.93 -8.65 20.54
C GLU A 449 -19.79 -9.40 19.81
N GLU A 450 -19.05 -8.75 18.92
CA GLU A 450 -17.95 -9.35 18.17
C GLU A 450 -16.66 -9.42 18.99
N ALA A 451 -16.00 -10.58 18.97
CA ALA A 451 -14.69 -10.76 19.57
C ALA A 451 -13.65 -9.86 18.89
N GLU A 452 -13.06 -8.95 19.67
CA GLU A 452 -12.08 -7.99 19.20
C GLU A 452 -10.78 -8.71 18.79
N ARG A 453 -10.44 -8.67 17.51
CA ARG A 453 -9.15 -9.21 17.02
C ARG A 453 -8.03 -8.38 17.64
N LYS A 454 -6.97 -9.03 18.11
CA LYS A 454 -5.74 -8.39 18.61
C LYS A 454 -4.64 -8.45 17.55
N PRO A 455 -4.63 -7.57 16.53
CA PRO A 455 -3.53 -7.53 15.58
C PRO A 455 -2.23 -7.13 16.29
N PRO A 456 -1.06 -7.52 15.75
CA PRO A 456 0.23 -7.13 16.31
C PRO A 456 0.55 -5.66 16.01
N VAL A 457 1.41 -5.06 16.82
CA VAL A 457 2.05 -3.77 16.53
C VAL A 457 2.97 -3.94 15.32
N LYS A 458 2.85 -3.04 14.34
CA LYS A 458 3.72 -3.01 13.17
C LYS A 458 4.69 -1.84 13.28
N ILE A 459 5.92 -2.02 12.82
CA ILE A 459 6.91 -0.95 12.83
C ILE A 459 7.50 -0.76 11.44
N ARG A 460 7.51 0.49 10.98
CA ARG A 460 8.26 0.90 9.81
C ARG A 460 9.46 1.73 10.21
N PHE A 461 10.61 1.46 9.60
CA PHE A 461 11.83 2.19 9.90
C PHE A 461 12.84 2.03 8.77
N GLU A 462 13.79 2.96 8.69
CA GLU A 462 14.95 2.89 7.80
C GLU A 462 16.21 3.26 8.56
N ILE A 463 17.24 2.42 8.54
CA ILE A 463 18.55 2.68 9.14
C ILE A 463 19.59 2.73 8.01
N PRO A 464 20.07 3.93 7.61
CA PRO A 464 21.10 4.05 6.61
C PRO A 464 22.48 3.67 7.17
N TYR A 465 23.37 3.26 6.26
CA TYR A 465 24.73 2.81 6.52
C TYR A 465 24.82 1.67 7.56
N PHE A 466 23.81 0.80 7.58
CA PHE A 466 23.70 -0.31 8.53
C PHE A 466 23.32 -1.60 7.81
N THR A 467 23.92 -2.71 8.24
CA THR A 467 23.52 -4.07 7.89
C THR A 467 23.30 -4.87 9.16
N THR A 468 22.22 -5.62 9.17
CA THR A 468 21.85 -6.52 10.27
C THR A 468 22.58 -7.85 10.12
N SER A 469 22.65 -8.39 8.89
CA SER A 469 23.39 -9.63 8.62
C SER A 469 24.90 -9.47 8.80
N GLY A 470 25.41 -8.24 8.60
CA GLY A 470 26.84 -7.97 8.54
C GLY A 470 27.48 -8.26 7.18
N ILE A 471 26.67 -8.37 6.12
CA ILE A 471 27.15 -8.51 4.75
C ILE A 471 28.00 -7.30 4.35
N GLN A 472 29.04 -7.55 3.57
CA GLN A 472 30.00 -6.56 3.12
C GLN A 472 30.41 -6.84 1.69
N VAL A 473 30.32 -5.81 0.85
CA VAL A 473 30.95 -5.79 -0.47
C VAL A 473 32.45 -5.58 -0.27
N ARG A 474 33.24 -6.62 -0.56
CA ARG A 474 34.70 -6.60 -0.42
C ARG A 474 35.38 -5.94 -1.61
N TYR A 475 34.89 -6.23 -2.80
CA TYR A 475 35.37 -5.62 -4.04
C TYR A 475 34.31 -5.70 -5.13
N LEU A 476 34.39 -4.76 -6.06
CA LEU A 476 33.77 -4.86 -7.38
C LEU A 476 34.87 -4.67 -8.42
N LYS A 477 35.18 -5.71 -9.19
CA LYS A 477 36.11 -5.61 -10.31
C LYS A 477 35.33 -5.32 -11.58
N ILE A 478 35.78 -4.34 -12.35
CA ILE A 478 35.21 -3.94 -13.63
C ILE A 478 36.25 -4.26 -14.70
N ILE A 479 35.90 -5.13 -15.63
CA ILE A 479 36.80 -5.62 -16.69
C ILE A 479 36.19 -5.19 -18.03
N GLU A 480 36.84 -4.28 -18.73
CA GLU A 480 36.41 -3.80 -20.04
C GLU A 480 37.63 -3.70 -20.97
N LYS A 481 37.46 -4.02 -22.26
CA LYS A 481 38.56 -4.07 -23.24
C LYS A 481 39.23 -2.71 -23.43
N SER A 482 38.46 -1.63 -23.32
CA SER A 482 38.97 -0.26 -23.43
C SER A 482 39.76 0.20 -22.20
N GLY A 483 39.72 -0.53 -21.08
CA GLY A 483 40.54 -0.28 -19.91
C GLY A 483 40.23 1.03 -19.16
N TYR A 484 39.04 1.61 -19.34
CA TYR A 484 38.68 2.83 -18.60
C TYR A 484 38.63 2.59 -17.09
N GLN A 485 38.89 3.66 -16.33
CA GLN A 485 38.66 3.66 -14.90
C GLN A 485 37.18 3.94 -14.61
N ALA A 486 36.59 3.16 -13.71
CA ALA A 486 35.23 3.36 -13.22
C ALA A 486 35.21 3.47 -11.70
N LEU A 487 34.24 4.22 -11.17
CA LEU A 487 34.11 4.50 -9.75
C LEU A 487 32.95 3.69 -9.15
N PRO A 488 33.22 2.63 -8.37
CA PRO A 488 32.19 1.91 -7.65
C PRO A 488 31.84 2.59 -6.32
N TRP A 489 30.55 2.74 -6.07
CA TRP A 489 29.98 3.25 -4.83
C TRP A 489 29.13 2.16 -4.20
N VAL A 490 29.13 2.09 -2.86
CA VAL A 490 28.26 1.19 -2.12
C VAL A 490 27.63 1.91 -0.94
N ARG A 491 26.34 1.70 -0.74
CA ARG A 491 25.64 2.05 0.49
C ARG A 491 24.85 0.87 1.02
N TYR A 492 24.64 0.88 2.32
CA TYR A 492 23.93 -0.16 3.04
C TYR A 492 22.70 0.46 3.69
N ILE A 493 21.56 -0.19 3.57
CA ILE A 493 20.30 0.30 4.13
C ILE A 493 19.61 -0.89 4.78
N THR A 494 19.15 -0.73 6.02
CA THR A 494 18.27 -1.72 6.66
C THR A 494 16.88 -1.12 6.81
N THR A 495 15.87 -1.77 6.27
CA THR A 495 14.46 -1.41 6.40
C THR A 495 13.68 -2.49 7.14
N ASN A 496 12.44 -2.19 7.50
CA ASN A 496 11.50 -3.23 7.93
C ASN A 496 11.02 -4.05 6.73
N GLY A 497 10.78 -5.34 6.96
CA GLY A 497 9.86 -6.13 6.16
C GLY A 497 8.55 -6.27 6.92
N ASP A 498 8.13 -7.51 7.15
CA ASP A 498 7.08 -7.86 8.10
C ASP A 498 7.61 -7.80 9.53
N TYR A 499 7.67 -6.59 10.08
CA TYR A 499 8.12 -6.34 11.45
C TYR A 499 6.93 -6.18 12.39
N GLN A 500 6.59 -7.26 13.12
CA GLN A 500 5.38 -7.42 13.91
C GLN A 500 5.69 -7.85 15.34
N LEU A 501 5.11 -7.14 16.31
CA LEU A 501 5.24 -7.45 17.73
C LEU A 501 3.84 -7.73 18.30
N ARG A 502 3.60 -8.96 18.78
CA ARG A 502 2.31 -9.31 19.39
C ARG A 502 2.15 -8.57 20.71
N ILE A 503 0.96 -8.01 20.91
CA ILE A 503 0.56 -7.36 22.15
C ILE A 503 -0.01 -8.38 23.15
N PRO A 504 0.08 -8.11 24.47
CA PRO A 504 -0.50 -8.96 25.51
C PRO A 504 -2.03 -9.09 25.46
#